data_AF-A0A925H6K2-F1
#
_entry.id   AF-A0A925H6K2-F1
#
_cell.length_a   1.000
_cell.length_b   1.000
_cell.length_c   1.000
_cell.angle_alpha   90.00
_cell.angle_beta   90.00
_cell.angle_gamma   90.00
#
_symmetry.space_group_name_H-M   'P 1'
#
loop_
_entity.id
_entity.type
_entity.pdbx_description
1 polymer ?
#
loop_
_entity_poly.entity_id
_entity_poly.type
_entity_poly.pdbx_seq_one_letter_code
_entity_poly.pdbx_strand_id
1 'polypeptide(L)'
;MRLQGASMRSSRTAGFRKLRTCPQSETLLTQSRGARTSIAAHLASCEFCGAEMQLLSRFPPPPLALPFVAFPLPAGLRRLAQDLLAQPSQNRARFAESILEIERLTLTDA
;
A
#
# COMPACT_ATOMS: atom_id res chain seq x y z
N MET A 1 -17.49 18.36 13.72
CA MET A 1 -16.07 18.32 14.14
C MET A 1 -15.23 17.95 12.93
N ARG A 2 -14.28 18.79 12.51
CA ARG A 2 -13.36 18.50 11.40
C ARG A 2 -12.12 17.82 11.98
N LEU A 3 -11.86 16.56 11.60
CA LEU A 3 -10.60 15.90 11.91
C LEU A 3 -9.53 16.50 11.00
N GLN A 4 -8.71 17.37 11.55
CA GLN A 4 -7.52 17.89 10.88
C GLN A 4 -6.55 16.71 10.70
N GLY A 5 -6.32 16.29 9.46
CA GLY A 5 -5.34 15.24 9.17
C GLY A 5 -3.96 15.69 9.62
N ALA A 6 -3.30 14.90 10.47
CA ALA A 6 -1.93 15.16 10.89
C ALA A 6 -0.97 14.87 9.72
N SER A 7 0.00 15.76 9.50
CA SER A 7 1.10 15.51 8.58
C SER A 7 2.01 14.43 9.16
N MET A 8 1.91 13.21 8.65
CA MET A 8 2.82 12.12 8.99
C MET A 8 4.08 12.24 8.13
N ARG A 9 5.20 12.66 8.73
CA ARG A 9 6.51 12.57 8.06
C ARG A 9 6.90 11.09 7.99
N SER A 10 6.80 10.51 6.80
CA SER A 10 7.33 9.16 6.54
C SER A 10 8.85 9.25 6.45
N SER A 11 9.55 8.91 7.53
CA SER A 11 11.01 8.94 7.61
C SER A 11 11.70 7.90 6.69
N ARG A 12 10.97 6.87 6.25
CA ARG A 12 11.42 5.85 5.29
C ARG A 12 10.24 5.32 4.48
N THR A 13 10.04 5.81 3.26
CA THR A 13 9.05 5.23 2.33
C THR A 13 9.52 3.92 1.69
N ALA A 14 10.81 3.58 1.79
CA ALA A 14 11.38 2.40 1.14
C ALA A 14 10.90 1.06 1.73
N GLY A 15 10.49 1.02 3.01
CA GLY A 15 10.03 -0.19 3.72
C GLY A 15 8.54 -0.48 3.59
N PHE A 16 7.72 0.56 3.38
CA PHE A 16 6.26 0.43 3.31
C PHE A 16 5.79 0.02 1.92
N ARG A 17 6.06 -1.23 1.54
CA ARG A 17 5.61 -1.80 0.27
C ARG A 17 5.19 -3.25 0.43
N LYS A 18 4.16 -3.64 -0.33
CA LYS A 18 3.79 -5.05 -0.45
C LYS A 18 4.85 -5.77 -1.29
N LEU A 19 5.48 -6.78 -0.71
CA LEU A 19 6.47 -7.63 -1.36
C LEU A 19 5.78 -8.86 -1.96
N ARG A 20 6.47 -9.56 -2.87
CA ARG A 20 5.98 -10.85 -3.41
C ARG A 20 5.84 -11.94 -2.33
N THR A 21 6.56 -11.79 -1.22
CA THR A 21 6.51 -12.67 -0.05
C THR A 21 5.39 -12.30 0.93
N CYS A 22 4.67 -11.20 0.71
CA CYS A 22 3.53 -10.84 1.53
C CYS A 22 2.38 -11.84 1.31
N PRO A 23 1.63 -12.17 2.38
CA PRO A 23 0.45 -13.01 2.26
C PRO A 23 -0.61 -12.36 1.38
N GLN A 24 -1.51 -13.20 0.87
CA GLN A 24 -2.72 -12.74 0.18
C GLN A 24 -3.62 -12.00 1.17
N SER A 25 -4.39 -11.03 0.67
CA SER A 25 -5.24 -10.20 1.53
C SER A 25 -6.33 -11.02 2.21
N GLU A 26 -6.81 -12.08 1.56
CA GLU A 26 -7.73 -13.07 2.14
C GLU A 26 -7.15 -13.72 3.39
N THR A 27 -5.86 -14.06 3.40
CA THR A 27 -5.19 -14.66 4.57
C THR A 27 -5.16 -13.68 5.74
N LEU A 28 -4.91 -12.39 5.48
CA LEU A 28 -4.92 -11.34 6.51
C LEU A 28 -6.34 -11.14 7.08
N LEU A 29 -7.36 -11.14 6.23
CA LEU A 29 -8.76 -11.05 6.64
C LEU A 29 -9.21 -12.27 7.47
N THR A 30 -8.77 -13.47 7.12
CA THR A 30 -9.04 -14.68 7.90
C THR A 30 -8.35 -14.60 9.26
N GLN A 31 -7.09 -14.17 9.30
CA GLN A 31 -6.35 -13.95 10.55
C GLN A 31 -7.02 -12.89 11.43
N SER A 32 -7.48 -11.78 10.86
CA SER A 32 -8.13 -10.69 11.63
C SER A 32 -9.47 -11.11 12.25
N ARG A 33 -10.11 -12.16 11.71
CA ARG A 33 -11.32 -12.79 12.27
C ARG A 33 -11.03 -13.80 13.38
N GLY A 34 -9.77 -13.93 13.81
CA GLY A 34 -9.36 -14.82 14.90
C GLY A 34 -8.93 -16.23 14.46
N ALA A 35 -8.85 -16.50 13.15
CA ALA A 35 -8.28 -17.75 12.67
C ALA A 35 -6.77 -17.78 12.94
N ARG A 36 -6.23 -18.95 13.30
CA ARG A 36 -4.78 -19.12 13.49
C ARG A 36 -4.15 -19.50 12.16
N THR A 37 -3.55 -18.54 11.48
CA THR A 37 -2.73 -18.78 10.27
C THR A 37 -1.24 -18.70 10.61
N SER A 38 -0.38 -19.25 9.75
CA SER A 38 1.08 -19.29 9.93
C SER A 38 1.80 -17.99 9.56
N ILE A 39 1.12 -16.84 9.58
CA ILE A 39 1.68 -15.55 9.11
C ILE A 39 2.22 -14.65 10.23
N ALA A 40 2.15 -15.06 11.50
CA ALA A 40 2.53 -14.22 12.64
C ALA A 40 3.98 -13.69 12.55
N ALA A 41 4.92 -14.54 12.14
CA ALA A 41 6.31 -14.14 11.94
C ALA A 41 6.45 -13.07 10.83
N HIS A 42 5.67 -13.20 9.74
CA HIS A 42 5.66 -12.21 8.66
C HIS A 42 5.10 -10.86 9.14
N LEU A 43 4.00 -10.88 9.90
CA LEU A 43 3.39 -9.66 10.44
C LEU A 43 4.33 -8.87 11.36
N ALA A 44 5.21 -9.57 12.08
CA ALA A 44 6.22 -8.94 12.92
C ALA A 44 7.36 -8.29 12.12
N SER A 45 7.71 -8.83 10.95
CA SER A 45 8.82 -8.35 10.13
C SER A 45 8.44 -7.40 9.00
N CYS A 46 7.17 -7.38 8.59
CA CYS A 46 6.69 -6.60 7.44
C CYS A 46 5.90 -5.38 7.90
N GLU A 47 6.45 -4.18 7.67
CA GLU A 47 5.79 -2.91 8.02
C GLU A 47 4.44 -2.75 7.31
N PHE A 48 4.33 -3.19 6.06
CA PHE A 48 3.09 -3.10 5.28
C PHE A 48 1.99 -4.00 5.85
N CYS A 49 2.23 -5.31 5.98
CA CYS A 49 1.21 -6.25 6.46
C CYS A 49 0.92 -6.06 7.96
N GLY A 50 1.90 -5.64 8.76
CA GLY A 50 1.69 -5.26 10.15
C GLY A 50 0.72 -4.08 10.28
N ALA A 51 0.89 -3.04 9.46
CA ALA A 51 -0.04 -1.91 9.43
C ALA A 51 -1.42 -2.30 8.90
N GLU A 52 -1.51 -3.15 7.87
CA GLU A 52 -2.78 -3.68 7.37
C GLU A 52 -3.54 -4.44 8.46
N MET A 53 -2.85 -5.25 9.27
CA MET A 53 -3.46 -5.92 10.42
C MET A 53 -3.94 -4.98 11.52
N GLN A 54 -3.18 -3.93 11.83
CA GLN A 54 -3.62 -2.90 12.77
C GLN A 54 -4.89 -2.22 12.26
N LEU A 55 -4.94 -1.88 10.95
CA LEU A 55 -6.13 -1.30 10.34
C LEU A 55 -7.34 -2.24 10.46
N LEU A 56 -7.18 -3.52 10.12
CA LEU A 56 -8.24 -4.53 10.21
C LEU A 56 -8.71 -4.78 11.65
N SER A 57 -7.81 -4.70 12.64
CA SER A 57 -8.20 -4.81 14.05
C SER A 57 -9.04 -3.62 14.53
N ARG A 58 -8.77 -2.42 14.00
CA ARG A 58 -9.49 -1.19 14.37
C ARG A 58 -10.80 -1.03 13.61
N PHE A 59 -10.84 -1.49 12.36
CA PHE A 59 -11.98 -1.41 11.47
C PHE A 59 -12.28 -2.79 10.90
N PRO A 60 -12.82 -3.71 11.72
CA PRO A 60 -13.10 -5.06 11.29
C PRO A 60 -14.15 -5.05 10.15
N PRO A 61 -13.99 -5.90 9.13
CA PRO A 61 -14.99 -6.03 8.08
C PRO A 61 -16.34 -6.43 8.68
N PRO A 62 -17.47 -5.88 8.20
CA PRO A 62 -18.79 -6.32 8.61
C PRO A 62 -18.96 -7.84 8.46
N PRO A 63 -19.71 -8.53 9.35
CA PRO A 63 -19.92 -9.98 9.28
C PRO A 63 -20.55 -10.42 7.95
N LEU A 64 -21.38 -9.55 7.36
CA LEU A 64 -22.07 -9.74 6.09
C LEU A 64 -21.38 -9.04 4.91
N ALA A 65 -20.14 -8.55 5.08
CA ALA A 65 -19.36 -8.11 3.95
C ALA A 65 -19.26 -9.30 2.98
N LEU A 66 -19.88 -9.15 1.80
CA LEU A 66 -19.87 -10.17 0.76
C LEU A 66 -18.42 -10.68 0.62
N PRO A 67 -18.22 -12.00 0.46
CA PRO A 67 -16.88 -12.54 0.19
C PRO A 67 -16.29 -11.71 -0.93
N PHE A 68 -15.06 -11.20 -0.80
CA PHE A 68 -14.42 -10.26 -1.74
C PHE A 68 -14.80 -10.64 -3.17
N VAL A 69 -15.91 -10.08 -3.67
CA VAL A 69 -16.38 -10.41 -5.00
C VAL A 69 -15.48 -9.50 -5.78
N ALA A 70 -14.50 -10.08 -6.46
CA ALA A 70 -13.74 -9.38 -7.46
C ALA A 70 -14.75 -8.96 -8.53
N PHE A 71 -15.44 -7.84 -8.30
CA PHE A 71 -16.35 -7.28 -9.27
C PHE A 71 -15.47 -6.98 -10.48
N PRO A 72 -15.84 -7.49 -11.67
CA PRO A 72 -15.07 -7.21 -12.85
C PRO A 72 -15.00 -5.69 -13.01
N LEU A 73 -13.78 -5.15 -12.93
CA LEU A 73 -13.56 -3.71 -13.09
C LEU A 73 -14.25 -3.27 -14.38
N PRO A 74 -15.16 -2.26 -14.33
CA PRO A 74 -15.87 -1.78 -15.50
C PRO A 74 -14.91 -1.52 -16.66
N ALA A 75 -15.27 -1.96 -17.87
CA ALA A 75 -14.36 -1.94 -19.01
C ALA A 75 -13.80 -0.53 -19.31
N GLY A 76 -14.62 0.51 -19.14
CA GLY A 76 -14.19 1.91 -19.28
C GLY A 76 -13.13 2.32 -18.25
N LEU A 77 -13.28 1.91 -16.99
CA LEU A 77 -12.28 2.18 -15.95
C LEU A 77 -11.00 1.39 -16.18
N ARG A 78 -11.10 0.14 -16.66
CA ARG A 78 -9.93 -0.64 -17.05
C ARG A 78 -9.16 0.03 -18.19
N ARG A 79 -9.87 0.47 -19.23
CA ARG A 79 -9.28 1.17 -20.38
C ARG A 79 -8.60 2.46 -19.95
N LEU A 80 -9.29 3.29 -19.16
CA LEU A 80 -8.72 4.53 -18.62
C LEU A 80 -7.43 4.26 -17.82
N ALA A 81 -7.43 3.26 -16.94
CA ALA A 81 -6.24 2.91 -16.17
C ALA A 81 -5.09 2.44 -17.08
N GLN A 82 -5.38 1.66 -18.11
CA GLN A 82 -4.39 1.22 -19.10
C GLN A 82 -3.82 2.42 -19.86
N ASP A 83 -4.66 3.35 -20.31
CA ASP A 83 -4.25 4.55 -21.05
C ASP A 83 -3.35 5.45 -20.18
N LEU A 84 -3.73 5.66 -18.91
CA LEU A 84 -2.94 6.45 -17.95
C LEU A 84 -1.58 5.81 -17.63
N LEU A 85 -1.51 4.48 -17.60
CA LEU A 85 -0.27 3.74 -17.33
C LEU A 85 0.62 3.60 -18.57
N ALA A 86 0.03 3.55 -19.77
CA ALA A 86 0.74 3.48 -21.04
C ALA A 86 1.36 4.82 -21.44
N GLN A 87 0.75 5.93 -21.02
CA GLN A 87 1.38 7.24 -21.17
C GLN A 87 2.62 7.31 -20.26
N PRO A 88 3.78 7.75 -20.78
CA PRO A 88 4.91 8.10 -19.93
C PRO A 88 4.44 9.22 -19.01
N SER A 89 4.12 8.87 -17.76
CA SER A 89 3.62 9.85 -16.82
C SER A 89 4.68 10.93 -16.69
N GLN A 90 4.35 12.17 -17.08
CA GLN A 90 5.22 13.33 -16.85
C GLN A 90 5.59 13.41 -15.36
N ASN A 91 4.73 12.89 -14.47
CA ASN A 91 5.03 12.68 -13.06
C ASN A 91 6.19 11.71 -12.79
N ARG A 92 6.31 10.55 -13.45
CA ARG A 92 7.49 9.66 -13.26
C ARG A 92 8.78 10.33 -13.72
N ALA A 93 8.75 11.05 -14.84
CA ALA A 93 9.91 11.80 -15.31
C ALA A 93 10.29 12.90 -14.32
N ARG A 94 9.32 13.70 -13.86
CA ARG A 94 9.53 14.74 -12.83
C ARG A 94 9.98 14.19 -11.48
N PHE A 95 9.42 13.06 -11.04
CA PHE A 95 9.85 12.38 -9.80
C PHE A 95 11.27 11.83 -9.95
N ALA A 96 11.61 11.25 -11.10
CA ALA A 96 12.97 10.79 -11.38
C ALA A 96 13.98 11.95 -11.43
N GLU A 97 13.63 13.06 -12.09
CA GLU A 97 14.42 14.30 -12.08
C GLU A 97 14.62 14.83 -10.66
N SER A 98 13.55 14.88 -9.86
CA SER A 98 13.64 15.34 -8.45
C SER A 98 14.52 14.43 -7.59
N ILE A 99 14.50 13.11 -7.82
CA ILE A 99 15.36 12.15 -7.11
C ILE A 99 16.83 12.35 -7.50
N LEU A 100 17.11 12.49 -8.80
CA LEU A 100 18.46 12.73 -9.31
C LEU A 100 19.02 14.08 -8.83
N GLU A 101 18.19 15.11 -8.71
CA GLU A 101 18.59 16.42 -8.20
C GLU A 101 18.93 16.38 -6.70
N ILE A 102 18.17 15.62 -5.90
CA ILE A 102 18.49 15.38 -4.48
C ILE A 102 19.83 14.64 -4.33
N GLU A 103 20.08 13.62 -5.15
CA GLU A 103 21.37 12.90 -5.15
C GLU A 103 22.53 13.82 -5.53
N ARG A 104 22.34 14.73 -6.50
CA ARG A 104 23.38 15.69 -6.91
C ARG A 104 23.71 16.69 -5.81
N LEU A 105 22.69 17.21 -5.12
CA LEU A 105 22.85 18.19 -4.04
C LEU A 105 23.49 17.59 -2.78
N THR A 106 23.29 16.30 -2.53
CA THR A 106 23.86 15.59 -1.37
C THR A 106 25.29 15.10 -1.59
N LEU A 107 25.77 15.05 -2.84
CA LEU A 107 27.14 14.67 -3.21
C LEU A 107 28.14 15.84 -3.17
N THR A 108 27.67 17.10 -3.15
CA THR A 108 28.53 18.30 -3.15
C THR A 108 28.89 18.81 -1.75
N ASP A 109 28.39 18.19 -0.67
CA ASP A 109 28.65 18.57 0.73
C ASP A 109 29.71 17.67 1.42
N ALA A 110 30.62 17.04 0.67
CA ALA A 110 31.73 16.24 1.19
C ALA A 110 33.10 16.83 0.84
#